data_AF-A0A952NIU3-F1
#
_entry.id   AF-A0A952NIU3-F1
#
_cell.length_a   1.000
_cell.length_b   1.000
_cell.length_c   1.000
_cell.angle_alpha   90.00
_cell.angle_beta   90.00
_cell.angle_gamma   90.00
#
_symmetry.space_group_name_H-M   'P 1'
#
loop_
_entity.id
_entity.type
_entity.pdbx_description
1 polymer ?
#
loop_
_entity_poly.entity_id
_entity_poly.type
_entity_poly.pdbx_seq_one_letter_code
_entity_poly.pdbx_strand_id
1 'polypeptide(L)'
;MRKYLGYAILGLVVLGGFAYLTVLSLQPRKLPKITLTTFENPAAISNSILRELRSEMQGSPILVWGLETGDPALRETFERFLENNQDPTTKYEIVLVDTALEGLEPELAKIQGERLNANEETARLIQGLQAAQAQNRRVLVVMPVVYAAAYLSHSVANKIKAAGLPVMSVLTTNFPRRREQEIETRLPCNTNVNDKDGSGKLGCEIVQTARVNYRKKMESGKLVGLMNQISTDDFLFLLAREP
;
A
#
# COMPACT_ATOMS: atom_id res chain seq x y z
N MET A 1 -17.13 48.44 24.10
CA MET A 1 -17.92 47.63 23.14
C MET A 1 -17.19 47.33 21.82
N ARG A 2 -16.65 48.32 21.09
CA ARG A 2 -15.93 48.10 19.81
C ARG A 2 -14.76 47.08 19.86
N LYS A 3 -14.02 47.01 20.96
CA LYS A 3 -12.88 46.06 21.11
C LYS A 3 -13.35 44.59 21.15
N TYR A 4 -14.47 44.30 21.79
CA TYR A 4 -15.01 42.93 21.88
C TYR A 4 -15.58 42.44 20.55
N LEU A 5 -16.11 43.34 19.72
CA LEU A 5 -16.58 43.02 18.38
C LEU A 5 -15.43 42.59 17.46
N GLY A 6 -14.26 43.22 17.59
CA GLY A 6 -13.06 42.84 16.84
C GLY A 6 -12.57 41.42 17.17
N TYR A 7 -12.56 41.05 18.46
CA TYR A 7 -12.19 39.70 18.88
C TYR A 7 -13.21 38.64 18.45
N ALA A 8 -14.50 38.97 18.45
CA ALA A 8 -15.55 38.05 17.98
C ALA A 8 -15.43 37.75 16.47
N ILE A 9 -15.14 38.78 15.66
CA ILE A 9 -14.93 38.62 14.20
C ILE A 9 -13.67 37.79 13.95
N LEU A 10 -12.57 38.07 14.65
CA LEU A 10 -11.33 37.31 14.51
C LEU A 10 -11.53 35.83 14.88
N GLY A 11 -12.24 35.56 15.97
CA GLY A 11 -12.59 34.19 16.38
C GLY A 11 -13.41 33.45 15.34
N LEU A 12 -14.38 34.13 14.72
CA LEU A 12 -15.21 33.58 13.64
C LEU A 12 -14.41 33.26 12.37
N VAL A 13 -13.43 34.11 12.01
CA VAL A 13 -12.55 33.86 10.85
C VAL A 13 -11.62 32.68 11.11
N VAL A 14 -11.06 32.56 12.32
CA VAL A 14 -10.18 31.43 12.68
C VAL A 14 -10.96 30.13 12.77
N LEU A 15 -12.13 30.12 13.41
CA LEU A 15 -13.02 28.95 13.46
C LEU A 15 -13.54 28.58 12.07
N GLY A 16 -13.90 29.56 11.25
CA GLY A 16 -14.33 29.34 9.87
C GLY A 16 -13.21 28.76 9.01
N GLY A 17 -11.98 29.26 9.15
CA GLY A 17 -10.80 28.72 8.46
C GLY A 17 -10.44 27.31 8.92
N PHE A 18 -10.52 27.03 10.23
CA PHE A 18 -10.28 25.68 10.76
C PHE A 18 -11.37 24.70 10.32
N ALA A 19 -12.64 25.10 10.41
CA ALA A 19 -13.77 24.32 9.91
C ALA A 19 -13.66 24.09 8.40
N TYR A 20 -13.22 25.09 7.63
CA TYR A 20 -12.96 24.95 6.20
C TYR A 20 -11.88 23.88 5.94
N LEU A 21 -10.77 23.90 6.68
CA LEU A 21 -9.71 22.90 6.55
C LEU A 21 -10.12 21.49 6.98
N THR A 22 -11.01 21.35 7.97
CA THR A 22 -11.48 20.04 8.45
C THR A 22 -12.66 19.48 7.65
N VAL A 23 -13.57 20.34 7.16
CA VAL A 23 -14.80 19.93 6.45
C VAL A 23 -14.53 19.74 4.96
N LEU A 24 -13.80 20.67 4.33
CA LEU A 24 -13.24 20.43 3.01
C LEU A 24 -11.93 19.69 3.24
N SER A 25 -12.06 18.38 3.42
CA SER A 25 -10.93 17.45 3.32
C SER A 25 -10.19 17.75 2.01
N LEU A 26 -9.18 18.61 2.07
CA LEU A 26 -8.14 18.71 1.06
C LEU A 26 -7.53 17.33 1.04
N GLN A 27 -8.08 16.47 0.18
CA GLN A 27 -7.60 15.10 0.06
C GLN A 27 -6.10 15.22 -0.14
N PRO A 28 -5.29 14.57 0.72
CA PRO A 28 -3.84 14.66 0.62
C PRO A 28 -3.49 14.35 -0.83
N ARG A 29 -2.85 15.32 -1.51
CA ARG A 29 -2.47 15.13 -2.91
C ARG A 29 -1.58 13.90 -2.96
N LYS A 30 -1.97 12.93 -3.79
CA LYS A 30 -1.17 11.73 -4.06
C LYS A 30 0.24 12.18 -4.44
N LEU A 31 1.24 11.68 -3.72
CA LEU A 31 2.64 12.02 -4.00
C LEU A 31 3.23 10.90 -4.85
N PRO A 32 3.58 11.16 -6.13
CA PRO A 32 4.25 10.16 -6.95
C PRO A 32 5.65 9.92 -6.37
N LYS A 33 5.93 8.65 -6.03
CA LYS A 33 7.25 8.18 -5.59
C LYS A 33 8.05 7.63 -6.76
N ILE A 34 7.38 6.87 -7.64
CA ILE A 34 7.94 6.42 -8.92
C ILE A 34 6.99 6.87 -10.01
N THR A 35 7.43 7.77 -10.88
CA THR A 35 6.66 8.12 -12.07
C THR A 35 6.60 6.94 -13.04
N LEU A 36 5.51 6.83 -13.82
CA LEU A 36 5.37 5.77 -14.83
C LEU A 36 6.65 5.64 -15.66
N THR A 37 7.29 4.48 -15.55
CA THR A 37 8.53 4.16 -16.24
C THR A 37 8.51 2.72 -16.71
N THR A 38 9.39 2.42 -17.65
CA THR A 38 9.67 1.05 -18.10
C THR A 38 10.73 0.42 -17.20
N PHE A 39 10.58 -0.88 -16.95
CA PHE A 39 11.54 -1.70 -16.23
C PHE A 39 12.00 -2.86 -17.10
N GLU A 40 13.28 -3.19 -16.98
CA GLU A 40 13.87 -4.31 -17.72
C GLU A 40 13.42 -5.67 -17.17
N ASN A 41 13.33 -5.78 -15.84
CA ASN A 41 13.00 -7.01 -15.14
C ASN A 41 12.49 -6.73 -13.70
N PRO A 42 11.95 -7.75 -13.00
CA PRO A 42 11.49 -7.61 -11.61
C PRO A 42 12.57 -7.18 -10.60
N ALA A 43 13.84 -7.50 -10.83
CA ALA A 43 14.92 -7.06 -9.95
C ALA A 43 15.12 -5.53 -10.01
N ALA A 44 15.02 -4.92 -11.20
CA ALA A 44 15.06 -3.47 -11.37
C ALA A 44 13.89 -2.77 -10.67
N ILE A 45 12.70 -3.40 -10.67
CA ILE A 45 11.52 -2.92 -9.94
C ILE A 45 11.80 -2.93 -8.43
N SER A 46 12.20 -4.09 -7.90
CA SER A 46 12.53 -4.26 -6.48
C SER A 46 13.54 -3.22 -5.98
N ASN A 47 14.64 -3.03 -6.73
CA ASN A 47 15.65 -2.04 -6.38
C ASN A 47 15.12 -0.61 -6.38
N SER A 48 14.18 -0.30 -7.28
CA SER A 48 13.53 1.01 -7.31
C SER A 48 12.62 1.20 -6.09
N ILE A 49 11.84 0.19 -5.70
CA ILE A 49 11.02 0.22 -4.48
C ILE A 49 11.90 0.44 -3.24
N LEU A 50 12.99 -0.34 -3.10
CA LEU A 50 13.92 -0.21 -1.98
C LEU A 50 14.57 1.18 -1.91
N ARG A 51 14.96 1.73 -3.06
CA ARG A 51 15.57 3.06 -3.13
C ARG A 51 14.59 4.16 -2.72
N GLU A 52 13.40 4.15 -3.32
CA GLU A 52 12.41 5.22 -3.11
C GLU A 52 11.75 5.17 -1.73
N LEU A 53 11.67 3.99 -1.09
CA LEU A 53 11.07 3.82 0.24
C LEU A 53 12.09 3.70 1.38
N ARG A 54 13.38 3.93 1.12
CA ARG A 54 14.43 3.70 2.12
C ARG A 54 14.17 4.46 3.42
N SER A 55 13.77 5.74 3.33
CA SER A 55 13.57 6.59 4.51
C SER A 55 12.37 6.12 5.35
N GLU A 56 11.31 5.71 4.68
CA GLU A 56 10.06 5.23 5.25
C GLU A 56 10.30 3.87 5.91
N MET A 57 11.02 2.97 5.24
CA MET A 57 11.40 1.68 5.80
C MET A 57 12.27 1.85 7.06
N GLN A 58 13.23 2.78 7.07
CA GLN A 58 14.02 3.06 8.28
C GLN A 58 13.13 3.49 9.46
N GLY A 59 12.10 4.29 9.21
CA GLY A 59 11.13 4.75 10.22
C GLY A 59 10.07 3.71 10.65
N SER A 60 9.86 2.66 9.87
CA SER A 60 8.80 1.68 10.09
C SER A 60 9.37 0.27 10.33
N PRO A 61 9.42 -0.20 11.60
CA PRO A 61 9.91 -1.54 11.92
C PRO A 61 8.97 -2.66 11.44
N ILE A 62 7.70 -2.34 11.20
CA ILE A 62 6.71 -3.27 10.65
C ILE A 62 6.36 -2.83 9.23
N LEU A 63 6.62 -3.70 8.26
CA LEU A 63 6.17 -3.54 6.89
C LEU A 63 5.11 -4.58 6.58
N VAL A 64 3.98 -4.13 6.04
CA VAL A 64 2.95 -4.99 5.49
C VAL A 64 3.04 -4.95 3.97
N TRP A 65 3.37 -6.08 3.36
CA TRP A 65 3.42 -6.22 1.91
C TRP A 65 2.13 -6.84 1.39
N GLY A 66 1.35 -6.04 0.68
CA GLY A 66 0.18 -6.46 -0.06
C GLY A 66 0.57 -7.02 -1.41
N LEU A 67 0.32 -8.30 -1.66
CA LEU A 67 0.60 -8.94 -2.94
C LEU A 67 -0.71 -9.32 -3.64
N GLU A 68 -0.87 -8.89 -4.89
CA GLU A 68 -1.90 -9.45 -5.77
C GLU A 68 -1.39 -10.77 -6.33
N THR A 69 -2.21 -11.81 -6.20
CA THR A 69 -1.86 -13.15 -6.68
C THR A 69 -2.04 -13.25 -8.19
N GLY A 70 -1.61 -14.34 -8.81
CA GLY A 70 -1.75 -14.69 -10.21
C GLY A 70 -1.00 -13.81 -11.21
N ASP A 71 -0.09 -12.93 -10.78
CA ASP A 71 0.90 -12.28 -11.65
C ASP A 71 2.33 -12.67 -11.22
N PRO A 72 3.05 -13.46 -12.03
CA PRO A 72 4.41 -13.87 -11.73
C PRO A 72 5.39 -12.71 -11.57
N ALA A 73 5.19 -11.59 -12.26
CA ALA A 73 6.09 -10.44 -12.18
C ALA A 73 5.97 -9.71 -10.83
N LEU A 74 4.76 -9.65 -10.26
CA LEU A 74 4.56 -9.12 -8.90
C LEU A 74 5.20 -10.04 -7.85
N ARG A 75 5.00 -11.36 -7.99
CA ARG A 75 5.64 -12.35 -7.11
C ARG A 75 7.16 -12.28 -7.19
N GLU A 76 7.73 -12.30 -8.39
CA GLU A 76 9.18 -12.21 -8.58
C GLU A 76 9.72 -10.88 -8.06
N THR A 77 9.00 -9.77 -8.25
CA THR A 77 9.39 -8.47 -7.68
C THR A 77 9.50 -8.55 -6.15
N PHE A 78 8.55 -9.21 -5.49
CA PHE A 78 8.58 -9.41 -4.05
C PHE A 78 9.74 -10.33 -3.60
N GLU A 79 9.97 -11.44 -4.29
CA GLU A 79 11.10 -12.33 -4.00
C GLU A 79 12.43 -11.59 -4.12
N ARG A 80 12.61 -10.81 -5.20
CA ARG A 80 13.78 -9.95 -5.39
C ARG A 80 13.88 -8.87 -4.32
N PHE A 81 12.77 -8.35 -3.81
CA PHE A 81 12.78 -7.39 -2.70
C PHE A 81 13.36 -8.01 -1.43
N LEU A 82 12.99 -9.25 -1.10
CA LEU A 82 13.56 -9.99 0.02
C LEU A 82 15.07 -10.25 -0.17
N GLU A 83 15.46 -10.68 -1.37
CA GLU A 83 16.86 -10.96 -1.70
C GLU A 83 17.73 -9.69 -1.62
N ASN A 84 17.23 -8.57 -2.16
CA ASN A 84 18.00 -7.34 -2.27
C ASN A 84 18.02 -6.51 -0.97
N ASN A 85 17.04 -6.66 -0.08
CA ASN A 85 16.98 -5.93 1.19
C ASN A 85 17.93 -6.53 2.24
N GLN A 86 19.24 -6.34 2.04
CA GLN A 86 20.29 -6.79 2.97
C GLN A 86 20.85 -5.67 3.86
N ASP A 87 20.37 -4.44 3.72
CA ASP A 87 20.82 -3.31 4.56
C ASP A 87 20.38 -3.54 6.02
N PRO A 88 21.31 -3.56 6.99
CA PRO A 88 20.99 -3.79 8.40
C PRO A 88 19.95 -2.83 9.00
N THR A 89 19.80 -1.63 8.42
CA THR A 89 18.86 -0.61 8.91
C THR A 89 17.43 -0.83 8.41
N THR A 90 17.24 -1.59 7.33
CA THR A 90 15.92 -1.80 6.69
C THR A 90 15.53 -3.27 6.55
N LYS A 91 16.47 -4.21 6.74
CA LYS A 91 16.22 -5.65 6.68
C LYS A 91 15.20 -6.09 7.72
N TYR A 92 14.33 -7.02 7.33
CA TYR A 92 13.35 -7.64 8.23
C TYR A 92 13.86 -8.99 8.70
N GLU A 93 13.75 -9.24 10.01
CA GLU A 93 14.25 -10.45 10.66
C GLU A 93 13.18 -11.53 10.76
N ILE A 94 11.93 -11.10 10.91
CA ILE A 94 10.77 -11.97 11.00
C ILE A 94 9.95 -11.76 9.74
N VAL A 95 9.64 -12.84 9.04
CA VAL A 95 8.72 -12.84 7.91
C VAL A 95 7.51 -13.66 8.31
N LEU A 96 6.34 -13.02 8.28
CA LEU A 96 5.04 -13.65 8.49
C LEU A 96 4.33 -13.69 7.14
N VAL A 97 3.81 -14.84 6.74
CA VAL A 97 3.08 -14.99 5.46
C VAL A 97 1.67 -15.47 5.75
N ASP A 98 0.70 -14.75 5.18
CA ASP A 98 -0.71 -15.07 5.29
C ASP A 98 -1.06 -16.35 4.52
N THR A 99 -1.75 -17.28 5.17
CA THR A 99 -2.15 -18.56 4.55
C THR A 99 -3.14 -18.40 3.39
N ALA A 100 -3.89 -17.29 3.33
CA ALA A 100 -4.75 -16.97 2.20
C ALA A 100 -3.98 -16.74 0.90
N LEU A 101 -2.69 -16.38 0.98
CA LEU A 101 -1.82 -16.28 -0.21
C LEU A 101 -1.36 -17.65 -0.70
N GLU A 102 -1.11 -18.61 0.19
CA GLU A 102 -0.56 -19.92 -0.19
C GLU A 102 -1.53 -20.75 -1.03
N GLY A 103 -2.83 -20.64 -0.74
CA GLY A 103 -3.89 -21.27 -1.56
C GLY A 103 -3.96 -20.71 -2.99
N LEU A 104 -3.41 -19.53 -3.22
CA LEU A 104 -3.46 -18.80 -4.48
C LEU A 104 -2.11 -18.77 -5.22
N GLU A 105 -1.00 -18.94 -4.48
CA GLU A 105 0.38 -18.88 -4.97
C GLU A 105 1.24 -19.94 -4.25
N PRO A 106 1.24 -21.20 -4.72
CA PRO A 106 1.99 -22.29 -4.09
C PRO A 106 3.50 -22.02 -4.01
N GLU A 107 4.02 -21.16 -4.88
CA GLU A 107 5.44 -20.80 -4.92
C GLU A 107 5.85 -19.94 -3.72
N LEU A 108 4.91 -19.21 -3.11
CA LEU A 108 5.15 -18.47 -1.86
C LEU A 108 5.39 -19.41 -0.67
N ALA A 109 4.97 -20.68 -0.75
CA ALA A 109 5.28 -21.68 0.28
C ALA A 109 6.80 -21.91 0.44
N LYS A 110 7.62 -21.54 -0.57
CA LYS A 110 9.08 -21.62 -0.51
C LYS A 110 9.71 -20.51 0.34
N ILE A 111 8.98 -19.43 0.62
CA ILE A 111 9.48 -18.30 1.42
C ILE A 111 9.55 -18.73 2.88
N GLN A 112 10.75 -18.71 3.46
CA GLN A 112 10.93 -18.98 4.88
C GLN A 112 10.23 -17.92 5.72
N GLY A 113 9.30 -18.34 6.57
CA GLY A 113 8.55 -17.44 7.44
C GLY A 113 7.49 -18.20 8.22
N GLU A 114 7.03 -17.60 9.32
CA GLU A 114 5.90 -18.16 10.07
C GLU A 114 4.60 -17.97 9.29
N ARG A 115 3.66 -18.88 9.48
CA ARG A 115 2.37 -18.89 8.80
C ARG A 115 1.23 -18.61 9.77
N LEU A 116 0.31 -17.77 9.34
CA LEU A 116 -0.82 -17.33 10.13
C LEU A 116 -1.97 -16.93 9.19
N ASN A 117 -3.22 -17.20 9.54
CA ASN A 117 -4.33 -16.55 8.86
C ASN A 117 -4.54 -15.16 9.48
N ALA A 118 -4.07 -14.08 8.83
CA ALA A 118 -4.06 -12.77 9.47
C ALA A 118 -5.47 -12.19 9.69
N ASN A 119 -6.45 -12.64 8.91
CA ASN A 119 -7.83 -12.20 9.05
C ASN A 119 -8.56 -12.90 10.22
N GLU A 120 -8.35 -14.20 10.40
CA GLU A 120 -8.96 -14.97 11.49
C GLU A 120 -8.20 -14.80 12.82
N GLU A 121 -6.86 -14.72 12.75
CA GLU A 121 -5.98 -14.64 13.91
C GLU A 121 -5.42 -13.23 14.13
N THR A 122 -6.16 -12.17 13.75
CA THR A 122 -5.67 -10.78 13.84
C THR A 122 -5.18 -10.41 15.24
N ALA A 123 -5.85 -10.88 16.30
CA ALA A 123 -5.43 -10.59 17.68
C ALA A 123 -4.06 -11.19 18.01
N ARG A 124 -3.81 -12.43 17.56
CA ARG A 124 -2.53 -13.12 17.73
C ARG A 124 -1.44 -12.45 16.90
N LEU A 125 -1.75 -12.01 15.68
CA LEU A 125 -0.84 -11.22 14.85
C LEU A 125 -0.39 -9.95 15.59
N ILE A 126 -1.34 -9.16 16.09
CA ILE A 126 -1.05 -7.90 16.79
C ILE A 126 -0.18 -8.15 18.02
N GLN A 127 -0.48 -9.18 18.81
CA GLN A 127 0.34 -9.56 19.97
C GLN A 127 1.77 -9.95 19.56
N GLY A 128 1.93 -10.74 18.49
CA GLY A 128 3.23 -11.10 17.94
C GLY A 128 4.04 -9.88 17.47
N LEU A 129 3.37 -8.94 16.79
CA LEU A 129 3.99 -7.69 16.34
C LEU A 129 4.41 -6.78 17.51
N GLN A 130 3.58 -6.66 18.54
CA GLN A 130 3.92 -5.93 19.77
C GLN A 130 5.13 -6.54 20.49
N ALA A 131 5.18 -7.88 20.59
CA ALA A 131 6.31 -8.59 21.19
C ALA A 131 7.60 -8.39 20.38
N ALA A 132 7.52 -8.46 19.04
CA ALA A 132 8.66 -8.20 18.17
C ALA A 132 9.16 -6.75 18.28
N GLN A 133 8.24 -5.78 18.32
CA GLN A 133 8.58 -4.36 18.51
C GLN A 133 9.25 -4.12 19.87
N ALA A 134 8.77 -4.75 20.94
CA ALA A 134 9.39 -4.65 22.27
C ALA A 134 10.83 -5.22 22.30
N GLN A 135 11.14 -6.16 21.40
CA GLN A 135 12.48 -6.71 21.18
C GLN A 135 13.30 -5.93 20.13
N ASN A 136 12.78 -4.81 19.63
CA ASN A 136 13.37 -4.01 18.56
C ASN A 136 13.64 -4.81 17.27
N ARG A 137 12.81 -5.82 17.00
CA ARG A 137 12.92 -6.67 15.81
C ARG A 137 12.04 -6.13 14.70
N ARG A 138 12.56 -6.17 13.47
CA ARG A 138 11.85 -5.71 12.28
C ARG A 138 11.04 -6.86 11.67
N VAL A 139 9.76 -6.62 11.41
CA VAL A 139 8.82 -7.63 10.93
C VAL A 139 8.26 -7.26 9.55
N LEU A 140 8.29 -8.22 8.64
CA LEU A 140 7.59 -8.18 7.38
C LEU A 140 6.36 -9.09 7.46
N VAL A 141 5.19 -8.57 7.12
CA VAL A 141 3.95 -9.34 7.01
C VAL A 141 3.47 -9.32 5.57
N VAL A 142 3.37 -10.49 4.94
CA VAL A 142 2.96 -10.64 3.54
C VAL A 142 1.52 -11.15 3.52
N MET A 143 0.62 -10.42 2.87
CA MET A 143 -0.80 -10.76 2.84
C MET A 143 -1.47 -10.28 1.55
N PRO A 144 -2.72 -10.68 1.26
CA PRO A 144 -3.46 -10.14 0.11
C PRO A 144 -3.56 -8.61 0.15
N VAL A 145 -3.52 -7.96 -1.02
CA VAL A 145 -3.48 -6.47 -1.13
C VAL A 145 -4.58 -5.79 -0.32
N VAL A 146 -5.80 -6.33 -0.33
CA VAL A 146 -6.94 -5.78 0.42
C VAL A 146 -6.74 -5.81 1.93
N TYR A 147 -6.05 -6.82 2.47
CA TYR A 147 -5.74 -6.92 3.90
C TYR A 147 -4.57 -6.01 4.29
N ALA A 148 -3.65 -5.78 3.35
CA ALA A 148 -2.47 -4.96 3.54
C ALA A 148 -2.74 -3.44 3.52
N ALA A 149 -3.85 -2.99 2.95
CA ALA A 149 -4.13 -1.58 2.72
C ALA A 149 -4.62 -0.87 4.00
N ALA A 150 -3.73 -0.17 4.73
CA ALA A 150 -4.05 0.44 6.02
C ALA A 150 -5.06 1.60 5.92
N TYR A 151 -5.19 2.24 4.76
CA TYR A 151 -6.21 3.26 4.51
C TYR A 151 -7.63 2.71 4.30
N LEU A 152 -7.81 1.39 4.22
CA LEU A 152 -9.11 0.71 4.24
C LEU A 152 -9.49 0.40 5.68
N SER A 153 -10.66 0.88 6.13
CA SER A 153 -11.07 0.82 7.54
C SER A 153 -11.21 -0.58 8.13
N HIS A 154 -11.43 -1.60 7.28
CA HIS A 154 -11.67 -2.97 7.73
C HIS A 154 -10.47 -3.91 7.50
N SER A 155 -9.38 -3.41 6.91
CA SER A 155 -8.21 -4.21 6.60
C SER A 155 -7.44 -4.64 7.85
N VAL A 156 -6.66 -5.71 7.72
CA VAL A 156 -5.78 -6.18 8.80
C VAL A 156 -4.72 -5.13 9.13
N ALA A 157 -4.13 -4.49 8.11
CA ALA A 157 -3.16 -3.41 8.31
C ALA A 157 -3.75 -2.21 9.06
N ASN A 158 -5.02 -1.86 8.82
CA ASN A 158 -5.69 -0.82 9.59
C ASN A 158 -5.86 -1.22 11.06
N LYS A 159 -6.23 -2.48 11.33
CA LYS A 159 -6.32 -3.01 12.71
C LYS A 159 -4.95 -2.99 13.42
N ILE A 160 -3.87 -3.34 12.72
CA ILE A 160 -2.49 -3.22 13.23
C ILE A 160 -2.17 -1.77 13.60
N LYS A 161 -2.48 -0.83 12.69
CA LYS A 161 -2.29 0.62 12.93
C LYS A 161 -3.12 1.13 14.11
N ALA A 162 -4.38 0.70 14.21
CA ALA A 162 -5.28 1.07 15.31
C ALA A 162 -4.80 0.55 16.67
N ALA A 163 -4.01 -0.52 16.70
CA ALA A 163 -3.34 -1.02 17.91
C ALA A 163 -2.10 -0.20 18.31
N GLY A 164 -1.80 0.91 17.62
CA GLY A 164 -0.69 1.82 17.93
C GLY A 164 0.67 1.37 17.40
N LEU A 165 0.70 0.36 16.53
CA LEU A 165 1.94 -0.16 15.95
C LEU A 165 2.42 0.73 14.77
N PRO A 166 3.72 1.07 14.68
CA PRO A 166 4.28 1.85 13.58
C PRO A 166 4.43 0.97 12.34
N VAL A 167 3.35 0.90 11.56
CA VAL A 167 3.25 0.08 10.35
C VAL A 167 3.27 0.96 9.10
N MET A 168 4.02 0.51 8.10
CA MET A 168 3.87 0.98 6.71
C MET A 168 3.38 -0.17 5.84
N SER A 169 2.71 0.16 4.73
CA SER A 169 2.18 -0.81 3.79
C SER A 169 2.65 -0.53 2.38
N VAL A 170 3.11 -1.57 1.68
CA VAL A 170 3.41 -1.53 0.25
C VAL A 170 2.43 -2.46 -0.46
N LEU A 171 1.56 -1.87 -1.26
CA LEU A 171 0.49 -2.54 -2.00
C LEU A 171 0.96 -2.74 -3.44
N THR A 172 1.16 -3.99 -3.83
CA THR A 172 1.63 -4.36 -5.18
C THR A 172 0.51 -5.05 -5.94
N THR A 173 0.11 -4.45 -7.05
CA THR A 173 -1.05 -4.90 -7.85
C THR A 173 -0.89 -4.47 -9.30
N ASN A 174 -1.62 -5.13 -10.18
CA ASN A 174 -1.70 -4.77 -11.56
C ASN A 174 -2.60 -3.57 -11.79
N PHE A 175 -2.41 -2.92 -12.94
CA PHE A 175 -3.29 -1.85 -13.37
C PHE A 175 -3.57 -1.90 -14.87
N PRO A 176 -4.76 -1.44 -15.30
CA PRO A 176 -5.07 -1.36 -16.72
C PRO A 176 -4.19 -0.29 -17.40
N ARG A 177 -3.73 -0.56 -18.61
CA ARG A 177 -3.00 0.40 -19.45
C ARG A 177 -3.88 1.06 -20.50
N ARG A 178 -5.03 0.48 -20.78
CA ARG A 178 -6.08 1.04 -21.65
C ARG A 178 -7.45 0.91 -20.99
N ARG A 179 -8.41 1.71 -21.47
CA ARG A 179 -9.76 1.76 -20.90
C ARG A 179 -10.49 0.41 -21.01
N GLU A 180 -10.22 -0.34 -22.06
CA GLU A 180 -10.84 -1.62 -22.34
C GLU A 180 -10.45 -2.68 -21.29
N GLN A 181 -9.26 -2.54 -20.70
CA GLN A 181 -8.72 -3.45 -19.68
C GLN A 181 -9.27 -3.18 -18.27
N GLU A 182 -10.00 -2.07 -18.05
CA GLU A 182 -10.57 -1.75 -16.74
C GLU A 182 -11.55 -2.83 -16.25
N ILE A 183 -12.22 -3.51 -17.19
CA ILE A 183 -13.19 -4.58 -16.90
C ILE A 183 -12.48 -5.86 -16.43
N GLU A 184 -11.24 -6.07 -16.87
CA GLU A 184 -10.43 -7.25 -16.55
C GLU A 184 -9.63 -7.09 -15.25
N THR A 185 -9.71 -5.92 -14.61
CA THR A 185 -9.02 -5.65 -13.35
C THR A 185 -9.64 -6.48 -12.22
N ARG A 186 -8.81 -7.23 -11.48
CA ARG A 186 -9.29 -8.15 -10.43
C ARG A 186 -9.91 -7.44 -9.23
N LEU A 187 -9.45 -6.21 -8.97
CA LEU A 187 -10.02 -5.30 -7.99
C LEU A 187 -10.94 -4.29 -8.71
N PRO A 188 -12.23 -4.60 -8.86
CA PRO A 188 -13.14 -3.72 -9.59
C PRO A 188 -13.32 -2.40 -8.84
N CYS A 189 -13.31 -1.29 -9.58
CA CYS A 189 -13.80 0.00 -9.05
C CYS A 189 -15.32 -0.06 -8.91
N ASN A 190 -15.79 -0.58 -7.78
CA ASN A 190 -17.21 -0.69 -7.46
C ASN A 190 -17.55 0.24 -6.30
N THR A 191 -18.23 1.34 -6.57
CA THR A 191 -18.67 2.32 -5.56
C THR A 191 -20.05 2.01 -4.98
N ASN A 192 -20.58 0.81 -5.21
CA ASN A 192 -21.89 0.42 -4.66
C ASN A 192 -21.82 0.28 -3.12
N VAL A 193 -22.94 0.53 -2.46
CA VAL A 193 -23.10 0.65 -0.98
C VAL A 193 -22.75 -0.63 -0.20
N ASN A 194 -22.51 -1.76 -0.87
CA ASN A 194 -22.27 -3.07 -0.25
C ASN A 194 -20.81 -3.54 -0.29
N ASP A 195 -19.83 -2.65 -0.49
CA ASP A 195 -18.41 -2.98 -0.40
C ASP A 195 -17.96 -3.22 1.05
N LYS A 196 -18.31 -4.39 1.59
CA LYS A 196 -18.03 -4.78 2.98
C LYS A 196 -16.54 -4.80 3.31
N ASP A 197 -15.70 -5.09 2.32
CA ASP A 197 -14.25 -5.23 2.49
C ASP A 197 -13.48 -3.93 2.18
N GLY A 198 -14.18 -2.90 1.67
CA GLY A 198 -13.55 -1.64 1.23
C GLY A 198 -12.69 -1.77 -0.03
N SER A 199 -12.76 -2.93 -0.70
CA SER A 199 -11.95 -3.28 -1.87
C SER A 199 -12.24 -2.41 -3.10
N GLY A 200 -13.47 -1.92 -3.23
CA GLY A 200 -13.90 -1.02 -4.30
C GLY A 200 -13.19 0.32 -4.24
N LYS A 201 -12.88 0.83 -3.05
CA LYS A 201 -12.07 2.05 -2.87
C LYS A 201 -10.66 1.86 -3.47
N LEU A 202 -10.05 0.71 -3.24
CA LEU A 202 -8.74 0.36 -3.82
C LEU A 202 -8.82 0.16 -5.33
N GLY A 203 -9.83 -0.56 -5.82
CA GLY A 203 -10.06 -0.69 -7.26
C GLY A 203 -10.22 0.66 -7.96
N CYS A 204 -10.94 1.60 -7.35
CA CYS A 204 -11.09 2.96 -7.87
C CYS A 204 -9.79 3.75 -7.84
N GLU A 205 -8.97 3.60 -6.80
CA GLU A 205 -7.66 4.21 -6.71
C GLU A 205 -6.73 3.74 -7.84
N ILE A 206 -6.72 2.44 -8.13
CA ILE A 206 -5.97 1.82 -9.23
C ILE A 206 -6.44 2.37 -10.58
N VAL A 207 -7.75 2.32 -10.86
CA VAL A 207 -8.34 2.76 -12.14
C VAL A 207 -8.15 4.26 -12.36
N GLN A 208 -8.31 5.10 -11.32
CA GLN A 208 -8.07 6.54 -11.45
C GLN A 208 -6.61 6.83 -11.77
N THR A 209 -5.67 6.15 -11.11
CA THR A 209 -4.24 6.28 -11.38
C THR A 209 -3.90 5.83 -12.80
N ALA A 210 -4.49 4.73 -13.26
CA ALA A 210 -4.37 4.23 -14.62
C ALA A 210 -4.84 5.25 -15.67
N ARG A 211 -6.04 5.81 -15.49
CA ARG A 211 -6.66 6.78 -16.41
C ARG A 211 -5.83 8.04 -16.64
N VAL A 212 -5.15 8.54 -15.60
CA VAL A 212 -4.23 9.70 -15.72
C VAL A 212 -3.04 9.38 -16.64
N ASN A 213 -2.69 8.10 -16.78
CA ASN A 213 -1.51 7.64 -17.49
C ASN A 213 -1.82 6.95 -18.84
N TYR A 214 -3.08 6.84 -19.28
CA TYR A 214 -3.43 6.24 -20.59
C TYR A 214 -2.83 6.98 -21.78
N ARG A 215 -2.62 8.29 -21.66
CA ARG A 215 -2.06 9.12 -22.73
C ARG A 215 -0.55 8.95 -22.88
N LYS A 216 0.13 8.37 -21.89
CA LYS A 216 1.57 8.13 -21.92
C LYS A 216 1.84 6.83 -22.66
N LYS A 217 2.40 6.95 -23.85
CA LYS A 217 2.81 5.83 -24.70
C LYS A 217 4.12 5.25 -24.19
N MET A 218 4.14 3.94 -23.98
CA MET A 218 5.36 3.19 -23.66
C MET A 218 5.62 2.17 -24.77
N GLU A 219 6.80 1.55 -24.76
CA GLU A 219 7.13 0.49 -25.71
C GLU A 219 6.32 -0.78 -25.39
N SER A 220 5.65 -1.32 -26.41
CA SER A 220 4.79 -2.51 -26.27
C SER A 220 5.58 -3.73 -25.79
N GLY A 221 4.94 -4.56 -24.98
CA GLY A 221 5.50 -5.78 -24.40
C GLY A 221 6.42 -5.54 -23.20
N LYS A 222 6.82 -4.29 -22.89
CA LYS A 222 7.68 -3.98 -21.75
C LYS A 222 6.91 -3.98 -20.43
N LEU A 223 7.61 -4.26 -19.33
CA LEU A 223 7.09 -4.05 -17.99
C LEU A 223 7.08 -2.56 -17.69
N VAL A 224 5.93 -2.05 -17.27
CA VAL A 224 5.75 -0.64 -16.91
C VAL A 224 5.17 -0.56 -15.51
N GLY A 225 5.68 0.38 -14.72
CA GLY A 225 5.20 0.54 -13.35
C GLY A 225 5.34 1.95 -12.82
N LEU A 226 4.61 2.21 -11.74
CA LEU A 226 4.61 3.48 -11.02
C LEU A 226 4.32 3.23 -9.55
N MET A 227 4.64 4.20 -8.71
CA MET A 227 4.34 4.14 -7.28
C MET A 227 3.80 5.47 -6.79
N ASN A 228 2.67 5.42 -6.09
CA ASN A 228 2.09 6.58 -5.44
C ASN A 228 1.99 6.34 -3.93
N GLN A 229 2.26 7.37 -3.14
CA GLN A 229 1.85 7.42 -1.75
C GLN A 229 0.36 7.82 -1.71
N ILE A 230 -0.50 6.92 -1.24
CA ILE A 230 -1.96 7.08 -1.23
C ILE A 230 -2.51 7.41 0.17
N SER A 231 -1.69 7.24 1.20
CA SER A 231 -1.91 7.60 2.60
C SER A 231 -0.57 7.93 3.23
N THR A 232 -0.54 8.43 4.47
CA THR A 232 0.74 8.69 5.18
C THR A 232 1.65 7.47 5.18
N ASP A 233 1.08 6.27 5.34
CA ASP A 233 1.84 5.03 5.51
C ASP A 233 1.53 3.97 4.44
N ASP A 234 0.73 4.29 3.41
CA ASP A 234 0.39 3.35 2.33
C ASP A 234 0.99 3.79 0.99
N PHE A 235 1.71 2.87 0.36
CA PHE A 235 2.33 3.03 -0.95
C PHE A 235 1.73 2.04 -1.93
N LEU A 236 1.15 2.54 -3.02
CA LEU A 236 0.56 1.73 -4.08
C LEU A 236 1.52 1.65 -5.26
N PHE A 237 2.12 0.48 -5.44
CA PHE A 237 2.92 0.14 -6.60
C PHE A 237 2.05 -0.59 -7.62
N LEU A 238 1.95 0.00 -8.82
CA LEU A 238 1.18 -0.54 -9.92
C LEU A 238 2.12 -1.09 -10.99
N LEU A 239 1.87 -2.32 -11.43
CA LEU A 239 2.64 -2.99 -12.48
C LEU A 239 1.74 -3.41 -13.65
N ALA A 240 2.25 -3.34 -14.87
CA ALA A 240 1.56 -3.90 -16.02
C ALA A 240 2.58 -4.27 -17.10
N ARG A 241 2.14 -5.12 -18.03
CA ARG A 241 2.81 -5.26 -19.33
C ARG A 241 2.13 -4.31 -20.31
N GLU A 242 2.92 -3.48 -20.99
CA GLU A 242 2.37 -2.59 -22.02
C GLU A 242 1.78 -3.44 -23.17
N PRO A 243 0.50 -3.24 -23.52
CA PRO A 243 -0.20 -4.01 -24.55
C PRO A 243 0.11 -3.55 -25.99
#